data_AF-A0A1G0MG01-F1
#
_entry.id   AF-A0A1G0MG01-F1
#
_cell.length_a   1.000
_cell.length_b   1.000
_cell.length_c   1.000
_cell.angle_alpha   90.00
_cell.angle_beta   90.00
_cell.angle_gamma   90.00
#
_symmetry.space_group_name_H-M   'P 1'
#
loop_
_entity.id
_entity.type
_entity.pdbx_description
1 polymer ?
#
loop_
_entity_poly.entity_id
_entity_poly.type
_entity_poly.pdbx_seq_one_letter_code
_entity_poly.pdbx_strand_id
1 'polypeptide(L)'
;MKTKNAGLAVLLGAIIPGAGHIYVERYGSGIWYLALYLIIFPGVIGGWMGYTIASASTSDGFLILIAILALIAWLFSLYSVYVDAQRFNEKAQRESKKCPHCAEFVKAEANTCRYCHQSV
;
A
#
# COMPACT_ATOMS: atom_id res chain seq x y z
N MET A 1 0.17 -18.88 -9.80
CA MET A 1 0.49 -17.45 -9.61
C MET A 1 0.94 -17.22 -8.17
N LYS A 2 1.89 -16.30 -7.91
CA LYS A 2 2.31 -16.00 -6.52
C LYS A 2 1.27 -15.09 -5.86
N THR A 3 0.51 -15.61 -4.90
CA THR A 3 -0.30 -14.79 -3.99
C THR A 3 0.62 -13.88 -3.18
N LYS A 4 0.23 -12.62 -3.02
CA LYS A 4 1.02 -11.62 -2.28
C LYS A 4 0.52 -11.56 -0.85
N ASN A 5 1.42 -11.56 0.12
CA ASN A 5 1.04 -11.49 1.54
C ASN A 5 0.61 -10.07 1.89
N ALA A 6 -0.67 -9.88 2.24
CA ALA A 6 -1.21 -8.57 2.60
C ALA A 6 -0.49 -7.96 3.81
N GLY A 7 -0.10 -8.78 4.79
CA GLY A 7 0.68 -8.32 5.94
C GLY A 7 2.05 -7.76 5.56
N LEU A 8 2.71 -8.32 4.54
CA LEU A 8 3.99 -7.80 4.04
C LEU A 8 3.79 -6.44 3.36
N ALA A 9 2.71 -6.27 2.58
CA ALA A 9 2.39 -5.00 1.93
C ALA A 9 2.13 -3.90 2.97
N VAL A 10 1.39 -4.21 4.03
CA VAL A 10 1.13 -3.28 5.14
C VAL A 10 2.42 -2.95 5.89
N LEU A 11 3.28 -3.94 6.17
CA LEU A 11 4.54 -3.73 6.87
C LEU A 11 5.50 -2.84 6.06
N LEU A 12 5.58 -3.05 4.73
CA LEU A 12 6.32 -2.15 3.84
C LEU A 12 5.72 -0.73 3.83
N GLY A 13 4.40 -0.61 3.78
CA GLY A 13 3.69 0.67 3.83
C GLY A 13 3.83 1.40 5.17
N ALA A 14 4.01 0.68 6.26
CA ALA A 14 4.23 1.24 7.60
C ALA A 14 5.62 1.86 7.76
N ILE A 15 6.64 1.25 7.15
CA ILE A 15 8.01 1.78 7.17
C ILE A 15 8.15 2.94 6.19
N ILE A 16 7.66 2.76 4.95
CA ILE A 16 7.73 3.77 3.91
C ILE A 16 6.32 3.98 3.34
N PRO A 17 5.64 5.09 3.69
CA PRO A 17 4.35 5.43 3.13
C PRO A 17 4.40 5.42 1.60
N GLY A 18 3.52 4.62 0.98
CA GLY A 18 3.49 4.41 -0.47
C GLY A 18 4.20 3.16 -0.99
N ALA A 19 5.17 2.58 -0.26
CA ALA A 19 5.88 1.37 -0.71
C ALA A 19 4.98 0.13 -0.76
N GLY A 20 4.00 0.03 0.15
CA GLY A 20 3.00 -1.03 0.13
C GLY A 20 2.13 -1.03 -1.15
N HIS A 21 1.83 0.15 -1.70
CA HIS A 21 1.06 0.28 -2.96
C HIS A 21 1.87 -0.14 -4.19
N ILE A 22 3.18 0.12 -4.18
CA ILE A 22 4.11 -0.32 -5.24
C ILE A 22 4.24 -1.85 -5.24
N TYR A 23 4.26 -2.48 -4.05
CA TYR A 23 4.30 -3.94 -3.93
C TYR A 23 3.09 -4.63 -4.56
N VAL A 24 1.94 -3.94 -4.61
CA VAL A 24 0.67 -4.40 -5.18
C VAL A 24 0.54 -4.03 -6.68
N GLU A 25 1.63 -3.58 -7.32
CA GLU A 25 1.68 -3.17 -8.74
C GLU A 25 0.76 -1.97 -9.07
N ARG A 26 0.32 -1.22 -8.06
CA ARG A 26 -0.44 0.03 -8.19
C ARG A 26 0.49 1.25 -8.13
N TYR A 27 1.25 1.46 -9.21
CA TYR A 27 2.26 2.52 -9.29
C TYR A 27 1.68 3.94 -9.09
N GLY A 28 0.50 4.24 -9.63
CA GLY A 28 -0.09 5.58 -9.54
C GLY A 28 -0.41 5.99 -8.10
N SER A 29 -1.09 5.12 -7.34
CA SER A 29 -1.45 5.39 -5.95
C SER A 29 -0.22 5.42 -5.04
N GLY A 30 0.76 4.54 -5.27
CA GLY A 30 2.00 4.51 -4.46
C GLY A 30 2.85 5.76 -4.61
N ILE A 31 3.04 6.26 -5.84
CA ILE A 31 3.78 7.50 -6.10
C ILE A 31 3.08 8.71 -5.46
N TRP A 32 1.74 8.75 -5.52
CA TRP A 32 0.97 9.83 -4.90
C TRP A 32 1.19 9.90 -3.38
N TYR A 33 1.09 8.77 -2.68
CA TYR A 33 1.33 8.74 -1.23
C TYR A 33 2.78 9.03 -0.85
N LEU A 34 3.74 8.60 -1.66
CA LEU A 34 5.17 8.87 -1.43
C LEU A 34 5.49 10.36 -1.65
N ALA A 35 4.93 10.97 -2.69
CA ALA A 35 5.07 12.41 -2.95
C ALA A 35 4.40 13.24 -1.85
N LEU A 36 3.20 12.85 -1.42
CA LEU A 36 2.47 13.51 -0.34
C LEU A 36 3.23 13.40 0.98
N TYR A 37 3.84 12.24 1.26
CA TYR A 37 4.75 12.08 2.39
C TYR A 37 5.96 13.01 2.30
N LEU A 38 6.65 13.08 1.15
CA LEU A 38 7.80 13.98 0.95
C LEU A 38 7.45 15.47 1.11
N ILE A 39 6.21 15.87 0.84
CA ILE A 39 5.75 17.26 0.96
C ILE A 39 5.27 17.57 2.38
N ILE A 40 4.50 16.67 3.00
CA ILE A 40 3.92 16.89 4.33
C ILE A 40 4.94 16.65 5.43
N PHE A 41 5.83 15.67 5.30
CA PHE A 41 6.77 15.29 6.35
C PHE A 41 7.74 16.43 6.74
N PRO A 42 8.35 17.18 5.79
CA PRO A 42 9.16 18.35 6.12
C PRO A 42 8.34 19.51 6.69
N GLY A 43 7.09 19.68 6.24
CA GLY A 43 6.20 20.73 6.74
C GLY A 43 5.73 20.45 8.18
N VAL A 44 5.46 19.20 8.52
CA VAL A 44 5.09 18.78 9.88
C VAL A 44 6.28 18.89 10.81
N ILE A 45 7.46 18.37 10.43
CA ILE A 45 8.67 18.43 11.26
C ILE A 45 9.18 19.87 11.40
N GLY A 46 9.28 20.60 10.30
CA GLY A 46 9.71 21.99 10.28
C GLY A 46 8.72 22.92 11.00
N GLY A 47 7.42 22.65 10.88
CA GLY A 47 6.38 23.34 11.62
C GLY A 47 6.44 23.06 13.13
N TRP A 48 6.69 21.81 13.53
CA TRP A 48 6.90 21.44 14.94
C TRP A 48 8.14 22.13 15.53
N MET A 49 9.29 22.04 14.84
CA MET A 49 10.53 22.68 15.29
C MET A 49 10.39 24.20 15.31
N GLY A 50 9.84 24.81 14.26
CA GLY A 50 9.61 26.26 14.21
C GLY A 50 8.67 26.75 15.30
N TYR A 51 7.62 25.98 15.63
CA TYR A 51 6.68 26.30 16.71
C TYR A 51 7.34 26.29 18.09
N THR A 52 8.19 25.29 18.38
CA THR A 52 8.90 25.19 19.67
C THR A 52 9.91 26.31 19.92
N ILE A 53 10.41 26.95 18.85
CA ILE A 53 11.40 28.03 18.95
C ILE A 53 10.72 29.40 18.96
N ALA A 54 9.56 29.54 18.31
CA ALA A 54 8.90 30.84 18.08
C ALA A 54 7.79 31.20 19.09
N SER A 55 7.30 30.26 19.91
CA SER A 55 6.19 30.53 20.82
C SER A 55 6.43 30.09 22.26
N ALA A 56 6.58 31.07 23.16
CA ALA A 56 6.47 30.90 24.62
C ALA A 56 5.02 30.98 25.12
N SER A 57 4.05 31.18 24.22
CA SER A 57 2.65 31.44 24.57
C SER A 57 1.74 31.35 23.34
N THR A 58 1.41 30.14 22.90
CA THR A 58 0.20 29.85 22.10
C THR A 58 -0.32 28.46 22.43
N SER A 59 -1.62 28.28 22.25
CA SER A 59 -2.43 27.14 22.67
C SER A 59 -1.95 25.78 22.16
N ASP A 60 -1.52 24.93 23.10
CA ASP A 60 -1.08 23.54 22.89
C ASP A 60 -2.06 22.67 22.07
N GLY A 61 -3.34 23.06 22.00
CA GLY A 61 -4.38 22.33 21.28
C GLY A 61 -4.17 22.22 19.76
N PHE A 62 -3.50 23.18 19.12
CA PHE A 62 -3.33 23.16 17.65
C PHE A 62 -2.36 22.05 17.19
N LEU A 63 -1.25 21.86 17.91
CA LEU A 63 -0.31 20.78 17.61
C LEU A 63 -0.90 19.40 17.89
N ILE A 64 -1.69 19.29 18.97
CA ILE A 64 -2.38 18.05 19.31
C ILE A 64 -3.40 17.69 18.21
N LEU A 65 -4.16 18.66 17.71
CA LEU A 65 -5.09 18.47 16.60
C LEU A 65 -4.38 17.98 15.33
N ILE A 66 -3.26 18.62 14.96
CA ILE A 66 -2.45 18.20 13.80
C ILE A 66 -1.89 16.79 14.00
N ALA A 67 -1.40 16.45 15.19
CA ALA A 67 -0.89 15.12 15.50
C ALA A 67 -1.99 14.05 15.39
N ILE A 68 -3.20 14.32 15.88
CA ILE A 68 -4.35 13.42 15.74
C ILE A 68 -4.72 13.24 14.27
N LEU A 69 -4.79 14.32 13.48
CA LEU A 69 -5.10 14.24 12.05
C LEU A 69 -4.02 13.48 11.27
N ALA A 70 -2.74 13.67 11.63
CA ALA A 70 -1.63 12.93 11.04
C ALA A 70 -1.71 11.42 11.36
N LEU A 71 -2.06 11.05 12.60
CA LEU A 71 -2.29 9.65 12.98
C LEU A 71 -3.47 9.03 12.23
N ILE A 72 -4.59 9.75 12.10
CA ILE A 72 -5.75 9.29 11.33
C ILE A 72 -5.37 9.09 9.86
N ALA A 73 -4.66 10.05 9.26
CA ALA A 73 -4.19 9.95 7.87
C ALA A 73 -3.23 8.78 7.67
N TRP A 74 -2.34 8.50 8.63
CA TRP A 74 -1.43 7.37 8.61
C TRP A 74 -2.17 6.03 8.69
N LEU A 75 -3.11 5.88 9.63
CA LEU A 75 -3.96 4.68 9.73
C LEU A 75 -4.81 4.47 8.47
N PHE A 76 -5.36 5.54 7.90
CA PHE A 76 -6.10 5.46 6.65
C PHE A 76 -5.22 5.01 5.48
N SER A 77 -3.97 5.47 5.42
CA SER A 77 -2.99 5.01 4.44
C SER A 77 -2.74 3.51 4.56
N LEU A 78 -2.52 2.99 5.78
CA LEU A 78 -2.36 1.54 6.02
C LEU A 78 -3.59 0.73 5.63
N TYR A 79 -4.78 1.22 5.97
CA TYR A 79 -6.04 0.59 5.56
C TYR A 79 -6.18 0.51 4.04
N SER A 80 -5.82 1.58 3.31
CA SER A 80 -5.87 1.60 1.84
C SER A 80 -4.95 0.55 1.21
N VAL A 81 -3.74 0.36 1.76
CA VAL A 81 -2.78 -0.66 1.33
C VAL A 81 -3.34 -2.07 1.57
N TYR A 82 -3.95 -2.30 2.74
CA TYR A 82 -4.55 -3.58 3.08
C TYR A 82 -5.65 -3.98 2.08
N VAL A 83 -6.58 -3.06 1.78
CA VAL A 83 -7.68 -3.31 0.84
C VAL A 83 -7.14 -3.58 -0.57
N ASP A 84 -6.14 -2.82 -1.01
CA ASP A 84 -5.56 -3.02 -2.34
C ASP A 84 -4.83 -4.36 -2.45
N ALA A 85 -4.12 -4.79 -1.39
CA ALA A 85 -3.49 -6.11 -1.35
C ALA A 85 -4.53 -7.25 -1.41
N GLN A 86 -5.68 -7.10 -0.75
CA GLN A 86 -6.76 -8.08 -0.86
C GLN A 86 -7.33 -8.14 -2.28
N ARG A 87 -7.63 -7.00 -2.89
CA ARG A 87 -8.15 -6.93 -4.27
C ARG A 87 -7.20 -7.56 -5.28
N PHE A 88 -5.89 -7.42 -5.08
CA PHE A 88 -4.90 -8.08 -5.93
C PHE A 88 -4.95 -9.60 -5.80
N ASN A 89 -5.08 -10.13 -4.59
CA ASN A 89 -5.20 -11.57 -4.37
C ASN A 89 -6.50 -12.15 -4.95
N GLU A 90 -7.61 -11.42 -4.84
CA GLU A 90 -8.88 -11.81 -5.47
C GLU A 90 -8.77 -11.85 -6.99
N LYS A 91 -8.15 -10.83 -7.61
CA LYS A 91 -7.89 -10.82 -9.06
C LYS A 91 -6.98 -11.97 -9.49
N ALA A 92 -5.87 -12.19 -8.78
CA ALA A 92 -4.94 -13.27 -9.07
C ALA A 92 -5.59 -14.65 -8.97
N GLN A 93 -6.56 -14.84 -8.05
CA GLN A 93 -7.35 -16.06 -8.00
C GLN A 93 -8.34 -16.17 -9.15
N ARG A 94 -9.11 -15.11 -9.45
CA ARG A 94 -10.09 -15.09 -10.55
C ARG A 94 -9.46 -15.32 -11.92
N GLU A 95 -8.28 -14.78 -12.13
CA GLU A 95 -7.52 -14.91 -13.37
C GLU A 95 -6.67 -16.19 -13.42
N SER A 96 -6.91 -17.14 -12.51
CA SER A 96 -6.23 -18.44 -12.50
C SER A 96 -7.23 -19.59 -12.61
N LYS A 97 -6.89 -20.61 -13.39
CA LYS A 97 -7.63 -21.87 -13.50
C LYS A 97 -6.68 -23.04 -13.31
N LYS A 98 -7.19 -24.19 -12.84
CA LYS A 98 -6.40 -25.42 -12.76
C LYS A 98 -6.38 -26.11 -14.12
N CYS A 99 -5.19 -26.53 -14.56
CA CYS A 99 -5.06 -27.38 -15.74
C CYS A 99 -5.68 -28.76 -15.47
N PRO A 100 -6.56 -29.29 -16.33
CA PRO A 100 -7.20 -30.60 -16.12
C PRO A 100 -6.22 -31.77 -16.25
N HIS A 101 -5.08 -31.58 -16.92
CA HIS A 101 -4.13 -32.66 -17.19
C HIS A 101 -3.01 -32.78 -16.15
N CYS A 102 -2.46 -31.66 -15.69
CA CYS A 102 -1.32 -31.64 -14.76
C CYS A 102 -1.64 -31.02 -13.40
N ALA A 103 -2.88 -30.57 -13.17
CA ALA A 103 -3.36 -29.94 -11.93
C ALA A 103 -2.64 -28.64 -11.49
N GLU A 104 -1.73 -28.11 -12.33
CA GLU A 104 -1.00 -26.87 -12.05
C GLU A 104 -1.87 -25.62 -12.31
N PHE A 105 -1.59 -24.52 -11.60
CA PHE A 105 -2.32 -23.27 -11.76
C PHE A 105 -1.82 -22.46 -12.97
N VAL A 106 -2.66 -22.33 -13.98
CA VAL A 106 -2.41 -21.54 -15.20
C VAL A 106 -3.29 -20.29 -15.23
N LYS A 107 -2.93 -19.32 -16.06
CA LYS A 107 -3.77 -18.14 -16.28
C LYS A 107 -5.11 -18.55 -16.90
N ALA A 108 -6.19 -17.85 -16.55
CA ALA A 108 -7.51 -18.08 -17.10
C ALA A 108 -7.54 -17.87 -18.63
N GLU A 109 -6.78 -16.88 -19.11
CA GLU A 109 -6.59 -16.55 -20.53
C GLU A 109 -5.67 -17.51 -21.29
N ALA A 110 -5.02 -18.48 -20.61
CA ALA A 110 -4.14 -19.41 -21.28
C ALA A 110 -4.96 -20.46 -22.06
N ASN A 111 -4.63 -20.63 -23.34
CA ASN A 111 -5.14 -21.72 -24.19
C ASN A 111 -4.28 -22.99 -24.10
N THR A 112 -3.01 -22.84 -23.73
CA THR A 112 -2.03 -23.94 -23.64
C THR A 112 -1.30 -23.87 -22.30
N CYS A 113 -1.17 -25.01 -21.62
CA CYS A 113 -0.45 -25.08 -20.35
C CYS A 113 1.06 -24.94 -20.57
N ARG A 114 1.73 -24.07 -19.80
CA ARG A 114 3.20 -23.91 -19.83
C ARG A 114 3.96 -25.16 -19.35
N TYR A 115 3.32 -26.02 -18.56
CA TYR A 115 3.98 -27.16 -17.90
C TYR A 115 3.81 -28.46 -18.70
N CYS A 116 2.57 -28.82 -19.07
CA CYS A 116 2.30 -30.04 -19.83
C CYS A 116 2.13 -29.82 -21.34
N HIS A 117 2.14 -28.57 -21.81
CA HIS A 117 1.97 -28.20 -23.23
C HIS A 117 0.65 -28.68 -23.88
N GLN A 118 -0.32 -29.14 -23.09
CA GLN A 118 -1.68 -29.49 -23.55
C GLN A 118 -2.63 -28.29 -23.44
N SER A 119 -3.73 -28.33 -24.19
CA SER A 119 -4.77 -27.30 -24.14
C SER A 119 -5.52 -27.34 -22.80
N VAL A 120 -5.86 -26.15 -22.28
CA VAL A 120 -6.38 -25.92 -20.92
C VAL A 120 -7.69 -25.15 -20.90
#